data_AF-A0A1I3U332-F1
#
_entry.id   AF-A0A1I3U332-F1
#
_cell.length_a   1.000
_cell.length_b   1.000
_cell.length_c   1.000
_cell.angle_alpha   90.00
_cell.angle_beta   90.00
_cell.angle_gamma   90.00
#
_symmetry.space_group_name_H-M   'P 1'
#
loop_
_entity.id
_entity.type
_entity.pdbx_description
1 polymer ?
#
loop_
_entity_poly.entity_id
_entity_poly.type
_entity_poly.pdbx_seq_one_letter_code
_entity_poly.pdbx_strand_id
1 'polypeptide(L)' 'MKDFTKYVGLDVSKDIISVAIADAGRGEPRFLGNFPHTPEAMRKLMKKIGTPEQLHVCYEAGPTGYVI' A
#
# COMPACT_ATOMS: atom_id res chain seq x y z
N MET A 1 6.15 -8.30 19.84
CA MET A 1 5.88 -7.29 18.79
C MET A 1 5.85 -8.01 17.45
N LYS A 2 4.98 -7.61 16.51
CA LYS A 2 5.12 -8.07 15.12
C LYS A 2 6.19 -7.20 14.46
N ASP A 3 7.28 -7.81 14.05
CA ASP A 3 8.35 -7.13 13.31
C ASP A 3 7.98 -7.07 11.83
N PHE A 4 7.27 -6.00 11.44
CA PHE A 4 6.99 -5.72 10.04
C PHE A 4 8.29 -5.36 9.32
N THR A 5 8.49 -5.90 8.12
CA THR A 5 9.72 -5.64 7.35
C THR A 5 9.51 -4.59 6.27
N LYS A 6 8.25 -4.28 5.93
CA LYS A 6 7.89 -3.24 4.96
C LYS A 6 6.62 -2.48 5.38
N TYR A 7 6.62 -1.18 5.12
CA TYR A 7 5.51 -0.26 5.37
C TYR A 7 4.98 0.24 4.02
N VAL A 8 3.67 0.14 3.82
CA VAL A 8 3.00 0.47 2.55
C VAL A 8 2.06 1.63 2.79
N GLY A 9 2.22 2.72 2.05
CA GLY A 9 1.27 3.83 2.01
C GLY A 9 0.38 3.73 0.78
N LEU A 10 -0.93 3.83 0.99
CA LEU A 10 -1.95 3.88 -0.04
C LEU A 10 -2.66 5.23 0.03
N ASP A 11 -2.58 6.01 -1.05
CA ASP A 11 -3.39 7.22 -1.26
C ASP A 11 -4.46 6.91 -2.31
N VAL A 12 -5.73 6.96 -1.90
CA VAL A 12 -6.84 6.37 -2.65
C VAL A 12 -7.80 7.43 -3.17
N SER A 13 -7.94 7.44 -4.49
CA SER A 13 -8.93 8.22 -5.23
C SER A 13 -9.98 7.30 -5.86
N LYS A 14 -10.95 7.89 -6.56
CA LYS A 14 -12.05 7.14 -7.18
C LYS A 14 -11.56 6.02 -8.10
N ASP A 15 -10.59 6.31 -8.96
CA ASP A 15 -10.18 5.40 -10.04
C ASP A 15 -8.75 4.88 -9.88
N ILE A 16 -7.93 5.52 -9.03
CA ILE A 16 -6.49 5.28 -8.90
C ILE A 16 -6.09 5.17 -7.43
N ILE A 17 -5.18 4.25 -7.13
CA ILE A 17 -4.43 4.15 -5.87
C ILE A 17 -2.96 4.44 -6.14
N SER A 18 -2.42 5.47 -5.50
CA SER A 18 -0.99 5.78 -5.47
C SER A 18 -0.33 4.96 -4.36
N VAL A 19 0.76 4.25 -4.67
CA VAL A 19 1.40 3.35 -3.71
C VAL A 19 2.87 3.69 -3.50
N ALA A 20 3.27 3.78 -2.23
CA ALA A 20 4.66 3.87 -1.82
C ALA A 20 5.01 2.77 -0.81
N ILE A 21 6.28 2.34 -0.79
CA ILE A 21 6.79 1.32 0.14
C ILE A 21 8.09 1.77 0.79
N ALA A 22 8.23 1.54 2.09
CA ALA A 22 9.47 1.69 2.85
C ALA A 22 9.87 0.35 3.45
N ASP A 23 11.17 0.03 3.45
CA ASP A 23 11.70 -1.09 4.22
C ASP A 23 11.79 -0.69 5.71
N ALA A 24 11.89 -1.67 6.60
CA ALA A 24 12.06 -1.41 8.02
C ALA A 24 13.33 -0.59 8.33
N GLY A 25 13.23 0.31 9.30
CA GLY A 25 14.27 1.29 9.64
C GLY A 25 13.80 2.72 9.38
N ARG A 26 14.74 3.64 9.17
CA ARG A 26 14.48 5.08 8.91
C ARG A 26 14.86 5.49 7.47
N GLY A 27 14.76 4.57 6.53
CA GLY A 27 15.03 4.83 5.12
C GLY A 27 13.91 5.63 4.46
N GLU A 28 14.21 6.21 3.29
CA GLU A 28 13.20 6.89 2.48
C GLU A 28 12.23 5.90 1.82
N PRO A 29 10.93 6.24 1.73
CA PRO A 29 9.97 5.45 0.97
C PRO A 29 10.25 5.56 -0.54
N ARG A 30 9.97 4.46 -1.25
CA ARG A 30 10.02 4.37 -2.71
C ARG A 30 8.61 4.41 -3.27
N PHE A 31 8.35 5.31 -4.21
CA PHE A 31 7.10 5.32 -4.96
C PHE A 31 7.08 4.14 -5.94
N LEU A 32 6.06 3.29 -5.82
CA LEU A 32 5.89 2.10 -6.67
C LEU A 32 5.07 2.39 -7.93
N GLY A 33 4.21 3.41 -7.88
CA GLY A 33 3.38 3.81 -9.00
C GLY A 33 1.91 3.92 -8.66
N ASN A 34 1.13 4.11 -9.71
CA ASN A 34 -0.32 4.25 -9.69
C ASN A 34 -0.98 2.98 -10.21
N PHE A 35 -1.97 2.49 -9.47
CA PHE A 35 -2.69 1.27 -9.79
C PHE A 35 -4.19 1.55 -9.91
N PRO A 36 -4.92 0.81 -10.76
CA PRO A 36 -6.38 0.90 -10.78
C PRO A 36 -6.96 0.63 -9.39
N HIS A 37 -7.94 1.42 -8.98
CA HIS A 37 -8.67 1.22 -7.74
C HIS A 37 -9.64 0.02 -7.87
N THR A 38 -9.08 -1.19 -7.91
CA THR A 38 -9.84 -2.44 -7.95
C THR A 38 -9.25 -3.48 -7.00
N PRO A 39 -10.09 -4.35 -6.40
CA PRO A 39 -9.61 -5.41 -5.52
C PRO A 39 -8.58 -6.33 -6.19
N GLU A 40 -8.73 -6.58 -7.49
CA GLU A 40 -7.85 -7.46 -8.26
C GLU A 40 -6.46 -6.86 -8.48
N ALA A 41 -6.38 -5.56 -8.79
CA ALA A 41 -5.11 -4.85 -8.92
C ALA A 41 -4.37 -4.84 -7.58
N MET A 42 -5.08 -4.55 -6.48
CA MET A 42 -4.50 -4.54 -5.15
C MET A 42 -4.05 -5.94 -4.70
N ARG A 43 -4.86 -6.99 -4.93
CA ARG A 43 -4.43 -8.38 -4.64
C ARG A 43 -3.16 -8.77 -5.40
N LYS A 44 -3.05 -8.40 -6.68
CA LYS A 44 -1.85 -8.67 -7.49
C LYS A 44 -0.65 -7.89 -6.96
N LEU A 45 -0.83 -6.63 -6.59
CA LEU A 45 0.23 -5.79 -6.04
C LEU A 45 0.72 -6.31 -4.68
N MET A 46 -0.18 -6.59 -3.74
CA MET A 46 0.18 -7.08 -2.40
C MET A 46 1.01 -8.36 -2.48
N LYS A 47 0.62 -9.30 -3.35
CA LYS A 47 1.38 -10.54 -3.60
C LYS A 47 2.79 -10.30 -4.16
N LYS A 48 3.01 -9.20 -4.89
CA LYS A 48 4.32 -8.84 -5.46
C LYS A 48 5.25 -8.21 -4.42
N ILE A 49 4.72 -7.45 -3.46
CA ILE A 49 5.53 -6.66 -2.52
C ILE A 49 5.88 -7.40 -1.23
N GLY A 50 5.13 -8.44 -0.85
CA GLY A 50 5.48 -9.29 0.29
C GLY A 50 4.35 -10.21 0.76
N THR A 51 4.59 -10.93 1.86
CA THR A 51 3.54 -11.72 2.53
C THR A 51 2.78 -10.87 3.55
N PRO A 52 1.52 -11.18 3.87
CA PRO A 52 0.71 -10.37 4.80
C PRO A 52 1.35 -10.14 6.17
N GLU A 53 2.17 -11.08 6.64
CA GLU A 53 2.83 -11.02 7.95
C GLU A 53 3.98 -9.98 7.96
N GLN A 54 4.53 -9.65 6.79
CA GLN A 54 5.66 -8.76 6.62
C GLN A 54 5.26 -7.29 6.35
N LEU A 55 4.00 -7.07 5.96
CA LEU A 55 3.51 -5.78 5.49
C LEU A 55 2.73 -5.05 6.59
N HIS A 56 3.05 -3.79 6.81
CA HIS A 56 2.22 -2.86 7.55
C HIS A 56 1.62 -1.84 6.58
N VAL A 57 0.30 -1.86 6.41
CA VAL A 57 -0.37 -1.06 5.36
C VAL A 57 -1.15 0.08 6.01
N CYS A 58 -0.86 1.30 5.58
CA CYS A 58 -1.62 2.50 5.91
C CYS A 58 -2.53 2.86 4.73
N TYR A 59 -3.81 3.00 5.02
CA TYR A 59 -4.83 3.38 4.05
C TYR A 59 -5.25 4.82 4.32
N GLU A 60 -5.01 5.71 3.35
CA GLU A 60 -5.58 7.03 3.35
C GLU A 60 -6.64 7.12 2.24
N ALA A 61 -7.86 7.45 2.64
CA ALA A 61 -8.89 7.91 1.73
C ALA A 61 -9.29 9.32 2.08
N GLY A 62 -9.55 10.11 1.04
CA GLY A 62 -10.19 11.41 1.19
C GLY A 62 -11.59 11.32 1.83
N PRO A 63 -12.29 12.46 1.99
CA PRO A 63 -13.55 12.55 2.74
C PRO A 63 -14.69 11.66 2.20
N THR A 64 -14.55 11.18 0.97
CA THR A 64 -15.47 10.24 0.32
C THR A 64 -15.31 8.79 0.80
N GLY A 65 -14.24 8.44 1.52
CA GLY A 65 -14.10 7.16 2.21
C GLY A 65 -14.27 5.95 1.30
N TYR A 66 -13.50 5.90 0.21
CA TYR A 66 -13.54 4.78 -0.73
C TYR A 66 -13.21 3.45 -0.04
N VAL A 67 -13.65 2.33 -0.61
CA VAL A 67 -13.37 0.98 -0.08
C VAL A 67 -12.65 0.19 -1.16
N ILE A 68 -11.54 -0.45 -0.80
CA ILE A 68 -10.74 -1.34 -1.65
C ILE A 68 -11.31 -2.75 -1.65
#